data_AF-A0A7V9IHR3-F1
#
_entry.id   AF-A0A7V9IHR3-F1
#
_cell.length_a   1.000
_cell.length_b   1.000
_cell.length_c   1.000
_cell.angle_alpha   90.00
_cell.angle_beta   90.00
_cell.angle_gamma   90.00
#
_symmetry.space_group_name_H-M   'P 1'
#
loop_
_entity.id
_entity.type
_entity.pdbx_description
1 polymer ?
#
loop_
_entity_poly.entity_id
_entity_poly.type
_entity_poly.pdbx_seq_one_letter_code
_entity_poly.pdbx_strand_id
1 'polypeptide(L)'
;MRAKQLLSALGVVSLTLAACGDDEPGAGDSVASSADPTSGDTAAEDTEPASTEPASTEPGSTDPASTEPTTAGSEAPPTTGAGELGEVTTGPGVTDSEIRVAVLNDFSGPIASIGTPAAIGSEIYFEALNAEGGVCGRDVTVVRADTKYDTQIAIQEYRAIKDDTAFVTQLLGTATVFALANDVSRDGIVTLAGTLSASVIPLDHMFVFQTPFPLEAINAMAWVSDEMGGGENVKVGVIYQGDAYGEEGLAAIEYAAEALGNIDVVETATYSPTDEDFTAQVTAMQDAGAEVVWLHDTPRQTGGILGIAAQQGFDPLFMSNSAGFASALVEPLGPLLENYRVVNSNASWGEEGEEMDAMLAAVEEYSPDQAPDNWLVTGWISGMVTRAALERACEMGDLSREGITAAMEGLEVDLNGIAPDISFGSTPDERIPGRAARVNEIDLDSTLPVPITDYLESEPALEWALPEG
;
A
#
# COMPACT_ATOMS: atom_id res chain seq x y z
N MET A 1 0.84 -41.24 28.09
CA MET A 1 0.14 -42.54 28.14
C MET A 1 -1.36 -42.30 28.33
N ARG A 2 -2.11 -42.09 27.23
CA ARG A 2 -3.51 -42.51 27.05
C ARG A 2 -3.93 -42.18 25.62
N ALA A 3 -3.99 -43.24 24.83
CA ALA A 3 -4.42 -43.25 23.44
C ALA A 3 -5.93 -43.06 23.35
N LYS A 4 -6.38 -42.37 22.29
CA LYS A 4 -7.70 -42.60 21.69
C LYS A 4 -7.57 -42.49 20.18
N GLN A 5 -7.73 -43.66 19.55
CA GLN A 5 -7.93 -43.87 18.13
C GLN A 5 -9.31 -43.37 17.71
N LEU A 6 -9.41 -42.80 16.50
CA LEU A 6 -10.58 -42.83 15.62
C LEU A 6 -10.06 -42.47 14.22
N LEU A 7 -9.72 -43.49 13.42
CA LEU A 7 -10.53 -44.12 12.37
C LEU A 7 -10.75 -43.24 11.14
N SER A 8 -10.04 -43.66 10.09
CA SER A 8 -10.04 -43.27 8.70
C SER A 8 -11.40 -43.37 8.01
N ALA A 9 -11.70 -42.45 7.11
CA ALA A 9 -12.64 -42.64 6.02
C ALA A 9 -12.03 -42.05 4.73
N LEU A 10 -11.38 -42.92 3.94
CA LEU A 10 -11.04 -42.65 2.55
C LEU A 10 -12.32 -42.60 1.72
N GLY A 11 -12.61 -41.46 1.10
CA GLY A 11 -13.58 -41.33 0.01
C GLY A 11 -12.84 -41.21 -1.32
N VAL A 12 -12.59 -42.35 -1.97
CA VAL A 12 -12.11 -42.41 -3.36
C VAL A 12 -13.29 -42.12 -4.29
N VAL A 13 -13.24 -41.01 -5.03
CA VAL A 13 -14.10 -40.80 -6.20
C VAL A 13 -13.27 -41.05 -7.45
N SER A 14 -13.41 -42.24 -8.01
CA SER A 14 -12.93 -42.56 -9.35
C SER A 14 -13.93 -42.02 -10.37
N LEU A 15 -13.49 -41.12 -11.25
CA LEU A 15 -14.18 -40.80 -12.50
C LEU A 15 -13.33 -41.35 -13.64
N THR A 16 -13.89 -42.24 -14.46
CA THR A 16 -13.26 -42.76 -15.67
C THR A 16 -14.31 -42.93 -16.75
N LEU A 17 -13.88 -42.68 -18.00
CA LEU A 17 -14.55 -42.82 -19.30
C LEU A 17 -15.42 -41.61 -19.74
N ALA A 18 -15.33 -41.10 -20.97
CA ALA A 18 -14.87 -41.70 -22.22
C ALA A 18 -14.35 -40.66 -23.22
N ALA A 19 -13.33 -41.06 -23.99
CA ALA A 19 -12.87 -40.40 -25.20
C ALA A 19 -13.60 -40.95 -26.44
N CYS A 20 -14.03 -40.04 -27.33
CA CYS A 20 -14.29 -40.17 -28.78
C CYS A 20 -14.44 -38.72 -29.27
N GLY A 21 -13.85 -38.21 -30.35
CA GLY A 21 -13.02 -38.74 -31.40
C GLY A 21 -12.66 -37.58 -32.34
N ASP A 22 -11.72 -37.89 -33.24
CA ASP A 22 -11.07 -37.08 -34.27
C ASP A 22 -11.92 -36.05 -35.04
N ASP A 23 -11.32 -34.90 -35.37
CA ASP A 23 -11.30 -34.34 -36.73
C ASP A 23 -10.37 -33.11 -36.82
N GLU A 24 -9.20 -33.30 -37.44
CA GLU A 24 -8.41 -32.24 -38.09
C GLU A 24 -8.94 -32.04 -39.53
N PRO A 25 -8.83 -30.83 -40.12
CA PRO A 25 -7.73 -30.67 -41.08
C PRO A 25 -7.13 -29.26 -41.18
N GLY A 26 -5.84 -29.21 -41.47
CA GLY A 26 -5.38 -28.53 -42.68
C GLY A 26 -4.56 -27.25 -42.49
N ALA A 27 -3.24 -27.42 -42.60
CA ALA A 27 -2.26 -26.37 -42.80
C ALA A 27 -2.53 -25.50 -44.04
N GLY A 28 -2.17 -24.21 -43.95
CA GLY A 28 -2.09 -23.27 -45.06
C GLY A 28 -1.18 -22.09 -44.73
N ASP A 29 0.07 -22.19 -45.15
CA ASP A 29 1.05 -21.10 -45.24
C ASP A 29 0.51 -19.91 -46.05
N SER A 30 0.77 -18.68 -45.59
CA SER A 30 1.14 -17.60 -46.51
C SER A 30 1.93 -16.48 -45.83
N VAL A 31 3.10 -16.24 -46.42
CA VAL A 31 4.10 -15.21 -46.14
C VAL A 31 3.61 -13.80 -46.54
N ALA A 32 4.06 -12.82 -45.74
CA ALA A 32 4.31 -11.38 -45.97
C ALA A 32 3.74 -10.67 -47.23
N SER A 33 3.27 -9.42 -47.04
CA SER A 33 3.91 -8.23 -47.64
C SER A 33 3.12 -6.94 -47.37
N SER A 34 3.90 -5.87 -47.14
CA SER A 34 3.64 -4.43 -47.11
C SER A 34 2.51 -3.88 -48.00
N ALA A 35 1.86 -2.80 -47.53
CA ALA A 35 2.05 -1.44 -48.09
C ALA A 35 1.00 -0.44 -47.55
N ASP A 36 1.51 0.66 -46.99
CA ASP A 36 0.87 1.98 -46.95
C ASP A 36 0.85 2.56 -48.39
N PRO A 37 -0.14 3.40 -48.79
CA PRO A 37 0.20 4.82 -48.89
C PRO A 37 -0.95 5.82 -48.63
N THR A 38 -0.67 6.81 -47.78
CA THR A 38 -0.80 8.27 -47.95
C THR A 38 -1.98 8.92 -48.73
N SER A 39 -2.55 9.95 -48.07
CA SER A 39 -2.79 11.35 -48.52
C SER A 39 -4.21 11.85 -48.84
N GLY A 40 -4.50 13.07 -48.34
CA GLY A 40 -5.45 14.07 -48.86
C GLY A 40 -6.73 14.23 -48.03
N ASP A 41 -6.77 15.05 -46.98
CA ASP A 41 -7.03 16.52 -46.98
C ASP A 41 -8.45 16.92 -47.43
N THR A 42 -9.24 17.52 -46.53
CA THR A 42 -9.94 18.81 -46.73
C THR A 42 -10.76 19.26 -45.50
N ALA A 43 -10.33 20.40 -44.96
CA ALA A 43 -11.11 21.59 -44.57
C ALA A 43 -12.41 21.49 -43.74
N ALA A 44 -12.26 21.99 -42.51
CA ALA A 44 -13.08 22.96 -41.78
C ALA A 44 -14.35 23.56 -42.44
N GLU A 45 -15.41 23.67 -41.63
CA GLU A 45 -16.31 24.83 -41.64
C GLU A 45 -16.83 25.13 -40.22
N ASP A 46 -16.52 26.35 -39.76
CA ASP A 46 -17.06 27.04 -38.59
C ASP A 46 -18.57 27.28 -38.73
N THR A 47 -19.32 27.27 -37.62
CA THR A 47 -20.53 28.11 -37.49
C THR A 47 -21.01 28.25 -36.03
N GLU A 48 -20.64 29.37 -35.42
CA GLU A 48 -21.45 30.18 -34.49
C GLU A 48 -21.26 31.64 -34.93
N PRO A 49 -22.23 32.57 -34.79
CA PRO A 49 -22.77 32.94 -33.48
C PRO A 49 -24.21 33.50 -33.47
N ALA A 50 -24.79 33.73 -32.28
CA ALA A 50 -25.65 34.90 -32.04
C ALA A 50 -25.92 35.15 -30.54
N SER A 51 -25.28 36.21 -30.04
CA SER A 51 -25.60 36.96 -28.83
C SER A 51 -26.92 37.74 -28.96
N THR A 52 -27.75 37.76 -27.91
CA THR A 52 -28.67 38.89 -27.65
C THR A 52 -28.94 39.08 -26.15
N GLU A 53 -28.46 40.20 -25.63
CA GLU A 53 -29.05 41.01 -24.55
C GLU A 53 -29.18 42.44 -25.13
N PRO A 54 -30.05 43.37 -24.65
CA PRO A 54 -30.19 43.70 -23.22
C PRO A 54 -31.60 44.19 -22.76
N ALA A 55 -31.80 44.37 -21.45
CA ALA A 55 -32.42 45.58 -20.90
C ALA A 55 -32.36 45.62 -19.36
N SER A 56 -31.76 46.70 -18.87
CA SER A 56 -31.66 47.18 -17.50
C SER A 56 -32.98 47.75 -16.95
N THR A 57 -33.23 47.59 -15.64
CA THR A 57 -33.88 48.59 -14.78
C THR A 57 -33.66 48.28 -13.29
N GLU A 58 -33.09 49.24 -12.57
CA GLU A 58 -33.12 49.46 -11.11
C GLU A 58 -33.37 50.99 -10.93
N PRO A 59 -33.67 51.56 -9.73
CA PRO A 59 -33.66 50.98 -8.38
C PRO A 59 -34.90 51.32 -7.51
N GLY A 60 -35.01 50.68 -6.35
CA GLY A 60 -36.00 51.03 -5.31
C GLY A 60 -35.48 50.78 -3.90
N SER A 61 -34.80 51.78 -3.33
CA SER A 61 -34.45 51.89 -1.91
C SER A 61 -35.70 52.17 -1.07
N THR A 62 -35.85 51.48 0.07
CA THR A 62 -36.28 52.09 1.35
C THR A 62 -36.23 51.07 2.49
N ASP A 63 -35.28 51.27 3.41
CA ASP A 63 -35.37 50.89 4.82
C ASP A 63 -36.31 51.89 5.54
N PRO A 64 -37.04 51.51 6.61
CA PRO A 64 -36.42 51.65 7.92
C PRO A 64 -36.91 50.71 9.05
N ALA A 65 -36.08 50.73 10.10
CA ALA A 65 -36.41 50.73 11.54
C ALA A 65 -36.52 49.39 12.27
N SER A 66 -35.41 49.11 12.97
CA SER A 66 -35.21 48.22 14.09
C SER A 66 -36.28 48.34 15.19
N THR A 67 -36.72 47.20 15.69
CA THR A 67 -37.33 47.05 17.02
C THR A 67 -36.75 45.80 17.69
N GLU A 68 -35.98 46.01 18.76
CA GLU A 68 -35.52 44.96 19.67
C GLU A 68 -36.68 44.42 20.50
N PRO A 69 -36.61 43.14 20.92
CA PRO A 69 -37.19 42.72 22.18
C PRO A 69 -36.10 42.24 23.14
N THR A 70 -36.11 42.84 24.33
CA THR A 70 -35.44 42.42 25.56
C THR A 70 -35.82 40.99 25.93
N THR A 71 -34.83 40.11 26.14
CA THR A 71 -35.00 38.84 26.85
C THR A 71 -34.07 38.75 28.04
N ALA A 72 -34.65 38.26 29.13
CA ALA A 72 -34.11 38.18 30.47
C ALA A 72 -32.96 37.17 30.60
N GLY A 73 -32.05 37.45 31.53
CA GLY A 73 -30.89 36.61 31.84
C GLY A 73 -31.27 35.24 32.37
N SER A 74 -30.52 34.24 31.90
CA SER A 74 -30.37 32.93 32.51
C SER A 74 -28.87 32.63 32.50
N GLU A 75 -28.23 32.68 33.66
CA GLU A 75 -26.82 32.30 33.84
C GLU A 75 -26.66 30.79 33.55
N ALA A 76 -25.81 30.46 32.59
CA ALA A 76 -25.27 29.12 32.38
C ALA A 76 -23.99 28.94 33.24
N PRO A 77 -23.69 27.72 33.73
CA PRO A 77 -22.52 27.48 34.56
C PRO A 77 -21.21 27.66 33.78
N PRO A 78 -20.08 27.94 34.45
CA PRO A 78 -18.84 28.31 33.77
C PRO A 78 -18.26 27.12 33.00
N THR A 79 -18.09 27.32 31.70
CA THR A 79 -17.24 26.50 30.84
C THR A 79 -15.81 26.61 31.37
N THR A 80 -15.27 25.50 31.87
CA THR A 80 -13.85 25.34 32.19
C THR A 80 -13.04 25.55 30.91
N GLY A 81 -12.01 26.39 31.01
CA GLY A 81 -11.35 27.04 29.88
C GLY A 81 -10.76 26.10 28.84
N ALA A 82 -11.15 26.34 27.58
CA ALA A 82 -10.23 26.18 26.47
C ALA A 82 -9.06 27.13 26.72
N GLY A 83 -7.84 26.61 26.81
CA GLY A 83 -6.65 27.46 26.71
C GLY A 83 -6.72 28.23 25.39
N GLU A 84 -6.31 29.51 25.39
CA GLU A 84 -6.02 30.20 24.15
C GLU A 84 -4.97 29.38 23.40
N LEU A 85 -5.41 28.59 22.42
CA LEU A 85 -4.53 28.07 21.39
C LEU A 85 -3.92 29.32 20.75
N GLY A 86 -2.59 29.41 20.74
CA GLY A 86 -1.91 30.49 20.02
C GLY A 86 -2.40 30.56 18.58
N GLU A 87 -2.22 31.70 17.92
CA GLU A 87 -2.61 31.85 16.51
C GLU A 87 -1.77 30.90 15.64
N VAL A 88 -2.31 29.70 15.36
CA VAL A 88 -1.72 28.68 14.48
C VAL A 88 -2.09 29.04 13.05
N THR A 89 -1.10 29.16 12.18
CA THR A 89 -1.33 29.38 10.75
C THR A 89 -2.01 28.15 10.15
N THR A 90 -3.04 28.34 9.34
CA THR A 90 -3.79 27.24 8.70
C THR A 90 -3.75 27.33 7.19
N GLY A 91 -4.05 26.23 6.51
CA GLY A 91 -4.11 26.15 5.05
C GLY A 91 -5.28 25.31 4.55
N PRO A 92 -5.27 24.94 3.26
CA PRO A 92 -6.28 24.05 2.68
C PRO A 92 -6.51 22.79 3.51
N GLY A 93 -7.77 22.42 3.72
CA GLY A 93 -8.16 21.26 4.54
C GLY A 93 -8.05 21.47 6.06
N VAL A 94 -7.71 22.67 6.55
CA VAL A 94 -7.66 22.96 8.00
C VAL A 94 -8.64 24.07 8.36
N THR A 95 -9.56 23.80 9.29
CA THR A 95 -10.52 24.76 9.83
C THR A 95 -10.28 25.00 11.33
N ASP A 96 -11.18 25.71 12.03
CA ASP A 96 -11.09 25.91 13.47
C ASP A 96 -11.30 24.62 14.28
N SER A 97 -11.95 23.60 13.69
CA SER A 97 -12.33 22.36 14.39
C SER A 97 -11.95 21.07 13.66
N GLU A 98 -11.42 21.14 12.44
CA GLU A 98 -11.20 19.97 11.58
C GLU A 98 -9.87 20.08 10.82
N ILE A 99 -9.15 18.95 10.71
CA ILE A 99 -8.05 18.73 9.77
C ILE A 99 -8.46 17.58 8.84
N ARG A 100 -8.63 17.87 7.55
CA ARG A 100 -9.00 16.90 6.52
C ARG A 100 -7.77 16.21 5.96
N VAL A 101 -7.75 14.89 6.09
CA VAL A 101 -6.75 14.01 5.49
C VAL A 101 -7.39 13.12 4.45
N ALA A 102 -6.63 12.68 3.45
CA ALA A 102 -7.15 11.84 2.37
C ALA A 102 -6.54 10.44 2.37
N VAL A 103 -7.36 9.47 1.95
CA VAL A 103 -6.95 8.11 1.61
C VAL A 103 -7.40 7.82 0.18
N LEU A 104 -6.43 7.72 -0.72
CA LEU A 104 -6.62 7.36 -2.12
C LEU A 104 -6.17 5.92 -2.33
N ASN A 105 -7.10 4.99 -2.16
CA ASN A 105 -6.82 3.56 -2.19
C ASN A 105 -7.66 2.84 -3.25
N ASP A 106 -7.32 1.58 -3.47
CA ASP A 106 -8.19 0.65 -4.16
C ASP A 106 -9.24 0.07 -3.20
N PHE A 107 -10.51 0.42 -3.41
CA PHE A 107 -11.62 -0.10 -2.61
C PHE A 107 -12.52 -1.08 -3.38
N SER A 108 -12.48 -1.05 -4.71
CA SER A 108 -13.37 -1.87 -5.56
C SER A 108 -12.69 -2.56 -6.75
N GLY A 109 -11.38 -2.41 -6.88
CA GLY A 109 -10.51 -2.97 -7.89
C GLY A 109 -9.74 -4.22 -7.43
N PRO A 110 -8.65 -4.57 -8.15
CA PRO A 110 -8.01 -5.88 -8.05
C PRO A 110 -7.24 -6.12 -6.75
N ILE A 111 -6.84 -5.08 -6.02
CA ILE A 111 -6.10 -5.16 -4.76
C ILE A 111 -6.88 -4.56 -3.58
N ALA A 112 -8.21 -4.53 -3.67
CA ALA A 112 -9.09 -4.06 -2.60
C ALA A 112 -8.91 -4.83 -1.27
N SER A 113 -8.41 -6.07 -1.33
CA SER A 113 -8.03 -6.88 -0.16
C SER A 113 -6.85 -6.32 0.63
N ILE A 114 -6.10 -5.37 0.06
CA ILE A 114 -5.02 -4.61 0.72
C ILE A 114 -5.54 -3.22 1.11
N GLY A 115 -6.09 -2.49 0.11
CA GLY A 115 -6.42 -1.07 0.28
C GLY A 115 -7.54 -0.80 1.28
N THR A 116 -8.52 -1.69 1.37
CA THR A 116 -9.67 -1.53 2.29
C THR A 116 -9.26 -1.66 3.76
N PRO A 117 -8.64 -2.77 4.21
CA PRO A 117 -8.20 -2.91 5.60
C PRO A 117 -7.18 -1.83 6.00
N ALA A 118 -6.26 -1.44 5.12
CA ALA A 118 -5.32 -0.35 5.39
C ALA A 118 -6.02 1.00 5.63
N ALA A 119 -7.04 1.35 4.84
CA ALA A 119 -7.81 2.56 5.07
C ALA A 119 -8.56 2.52 6.41
N ILE A 120 -9.21 1.39 6.71
CA ILE A 120 -9.92 1.17 7.97
C ILE A 120 -8.99 1.35 9.17
N GLY A 121 -7.76 0.83 9.11
CA GLY A 121 -6.77 1.01 10.18
C GLY A 121 -6.43 2.46 10.46
N SER A 122 -6.24 3.27 9.42
CA SER A 122 -6.00 4.71 9.59
C SER A 122 -7.22 5.44 10.15
N GLU A 123 -8.43 5.05 9.76
CA GLU A 123 -9.67 5.65 10.26
C GLU A 123 -9.93 5.34 11.73
N ILE A 124 -9.79 4.08 12.14
CA ILE A 124 -9.94 3.67 13.56
C ILE A 124 -8.92 4.43 14.42
N TYR A 125 -7.69 4.59 13.91
CA TYR A 125 -6.68 5.39 14.58
C TYR A 125 -7.13 6.85 14.79
N PHE A 126 -7.66 7.50 13.75
CA PHE A 126 -8.13 8.89 13.88
C PHE A 126 -9.39 9.02 14.73
N GLU A 127 -10.28 8.01 14.74
CA GLU A 127 -11.41 7.98 15.67
C GLU A 127 -10.95 7.94 17.13
N ALA A 128 -9.97 7.08 17.45
CA ALA A 128 -9.35 7.03 18.77
C ALA A 128 -8.65 8.37 19.13
N LEU A 129 -7.89 8.94 18.20
CA LEU A 129 -7.21 10.23 18.38
C LEU A 129 -8.19 11.38 18.63
N ASN A 130 -9.30 11.43 17.89
CA ASN A 130 -10.32 12.48 18.05
C ASN A 130 -11.04 12.37 19.40
N ALA A 131 -11.26 11.14 19.90
CA ALA A 131 -11.81 10.94 21.24
C ALA A 131 -10.89 11.49 22.36
N GLU A 132 -9.59 11.61 22.08
CA GLU A 132 -8.59 12.21 22.98
C GLU A 132 -8.40 13.72 22.77
N GLY A 133 -9.17 14.34 21.87
CA GLY A 133 -9.15 15.78 21.59
C GLY A 133 -8.50 16.17 20.26
N GLY A 134 -8.13 15.18 19.44
CA GLY A 134 -7.60 15.38 18.10
C GLY A 134 -6.22 16.05 18.10
N VAL A 135 -5.86 16.67 16.97
CA VAL A 135 -4.58 17.38 16.82
C VAL A 135 -4.82 18.88 16.93
N CYS A 136 -4.09 19.55 17.83
CA CYS A 136 -4.21 21.00 17.98
C CYS A 136 -5.66 21.45 18.32
N GLY A 137 -6.43 20.60 19.02
CA GLY A 137 -7.84 20.81 19.34
C GLY A 137 -8.81 20.65 18.15
N ARG A 138 -8.40 19.95 17.09
CA ARG A 138 -9.18 19.72 15.86
C ARG A 138 -9.31 18.23 15.59
N ASP A 139 -10.49 17.82 15.16
CA ASP A 139 -10.74 16.45 14.73
C ASP A 139 -10.02 16.18 13.39
N VAL A 140 -9.35 15.05 13.27
CA VAL A 140 -8.77 14.56 12.02
C VAL A 140 -9.84 13.76 11.28
N THR A 141 -10.24 14.19 10.08
CA THR A 141 -11.30 13.55 9.29
C THR A 141 -10.78 13.00 7.98
N VAL A 142 -11.17 11.75 7.67
CA VAL A 142 -10.69 11.03 6.49
C VAL A 142 -11.63 11.23 5.31
N VAL A 143 -11.07 11.62 4.17
CA VAL A 143 -11.73 11.63 2.86
C VAL A 143 -11.24 10.41 2.06
N ARG A 144 -12.13 9.46 1.81
CA ARG A 144 -11.85 8.31 0.93
C ARG A 144 -12.03 8.68 -0.54
N ALA A 145 -11.10 8.21 -1.37
CA ALA A 145 -11.23 8.26 -2.83
C ALA A 145 -10.82 6.91 -3.44
N ASP A 146 -11.70 6.32 -4.26
CA ASP A 146 -11.50 4.98 -4.84
C ASP A 146 -10.75 5.08 -6.17
N THR A 147 -9.46 4.79 -6.14
CA THR A 147 -8.59 4.82 -7.32
C THR A 147 -8.73 3.60 -8.20
N LYS A 148 -9.32 2.50 -7.68
CA LYS A 148 -9.49 1.22 -8.38
C LYS A 148 -8.19 0.62 -8.92
N TYR A 149 -7.06 1.02 -8.35
CA TYR A 149 -5.73 0.69 -8.85
C TYR A 149 -5.48 1.13 -10.31
N ASP A 150 -6.19 2.19 -10.76
CA ASP A 150 -6.06 2.76 -12.10
C ASP A 150 -5.50 4.18 -12.02
N THR A 151 -4.45 4.45 -12.80
CA THR A 151 -3.72 5.73 -12.74
C THR A 151 -4.56 6.92 -13.22
N GLN A 152 -5.45 6.73 -14.21
CA GLN A 152 -6.30 7.82 -14.70
C GLN A 152 -7.40 8.15 -13.72
N ILE A 153 -8.00 7.13 -13.09
CA ILE A 153 -9.00 7.32 -12.03
C ILE A 153 -8.34 8.00 -10.83
N ALA A 154 -7.16 7.55 -10.40
CA ALA A 154 -6.45 8.17 -9.29
C ALA A 154 -6.17 9.67 -9.51
N ILE A 155 -5.77 10.06 -10.73
CA ILE A 155 -5.58 11.47 -11.09
C ILE A 155 -6.89 12.28 -11.00
N GLN A 156 -8.02 11.69 -11.39
CA GLN A 156 -9.33 12.34 -11.30
C GLN A 156 -9.76 12.51 -9.84
N GLU A 157 -9.63 11.46 -9.04
CA GLU A 157 -9.96 11.44 -7.62
C GLU A 157 -9.09 12.43 -6.83
N TYR A 158 -7.77 12.44 -7.05
CA TYR A 158 -6.87 13.41 -6.43
C TYR A 158 -7.26 14.85 -6.75
N ARG A 159 -7.53 15.16 -8.03
CA ARG A 159 -7.98 16.51 -8.44
C ARG A 159 -9.30 16.93 -7.79
N ALA A 160 -10.18 15.98 -7.49
CA ALA A 160 -11.47 16.26 -6.88
C ALA A 160 -11.36 16.64 -5.40
N ILE A 161 -10.36 16.11 -4.68
CA ILE A 161 -10.24 16.28 -3.22
C ILE A 161 -9.11 17.21 -2.79
N LYS A 162 -8.14 17.47 -3.67
CA LYS A 162 -6.89 18.15 -3.28
C LYS A 162 -7.11 19.53 -2.67
N ASP A 163 -8.10 20.31 -3.09
CA ASP A 163 -8.26 21.69 -2.62
C ASP A 163 -8.77 21.78 -1.17
N ASP A 164 -9.33 20.69 -0.65
CA ASP A 164 -9.85 20.56 0.72
C ASP A 164 -9.03 19.55 1.57
N THR A 165 -7.84 19.18 1.12
CA THR A 165 -6.98 18.17 1.79
C THR A 165 -5.71 18.82 2.36
N ALA A 166 -5.43 18.60 3.64
CA ALA A 166 -4.21 19.06 4.30
C ALA A 166 -3.05 18.06 4.14
N PHE A 167 -3.36 16.76 4.17
CA PHE A 167 -2.40 15.66 4.16
C PHE A 167 -3.00 14.43 3.46
N VAL A 168 -2.21 13.63 2.74
CA VAL A 168 -2.65 12.33 2.20
C VAL A 168 -2.03 11.22 3.04
N THR A 169 -2.85 10.56 3.87
CA THR A 169 -2.42 9.49 4.79
C THR A 169 -2.09 8.21 4.05
N GLN A 170 -2.72 7.95 2.89
CA GLN A 170 -2.37 6.84 2.02
C GLN A 170 -2.66 7.19 0.56
N LEU A 171 -1.68 6.94 -0.31
CA LEU A 171 -1.84 6.91 -1.76
C LEU A 171 -1.36 5.56 -2.29
N LEU A 172 -2.28 4.61 -2.52
CA LEU A 172 -1.93 3.24 -2.90
C LEU A 172 -1.60 3.10 -4.40
N GLY A 173 -0.58 2.28 -4.66
CA GLY A 173 -0.18 1.79 -5.97
C GLY A 173 1.02 2.53 -6.55
N THR A 174 2.07 1.78 -6.90
CA THR A 174 3.34 2.33 -7.39
C THR A 174 3.14 3.19 -8.63
N ALA A 175 2.40 2.69 -9.63
CA ALA A 175 2.10 3.45 -10.85
C ALA A 175 1.26 4.71 -10.57
N THR A 176 0.32 4.63 -9.62
CA THR A 176 -0.51 5.75 -9.20
C THR A 176 0.31 6.84 -8.50
N VAL A 177 1.19 6.45 -7.58
CA VAL A 177 2.10 7.36 -6.87
C VAL A 177 2.99 8.09 -7.86
N PHE A 178 3.66 7.39 -8.79
CA PHE A 178 4.51 8.05 -9.79
C PHE A 178 3.72 8.94 -10.75
N ALA A 179 2.50 8.57 -11.12
CA ALA A 179 1.65 9.40 -11.98
C ALA A 179 1.23 10.73 -11.29
N LEU A 180 1.12 10.73 -9.96
CA LEU A 180 0.72 11.89 -9.16
C LEU A 180 1.89 12.69 -8.57
N ALA A 181 3.14 12.21 -8.66
CA ALA A 181 4.32 12.84 -8.05
C ALA A 181 4.44 14.35 -8.34
N ASN A 182 4.31 14.75 -9.61
CA ASN A 182 4.38 16.17 -10.00
C ASN A 182 3.18 16.98 -9.50
N ASP A 183 2.00 16.37 -9.44
CA ASP A 183 0.79 17.03 -8.95
C ASP A 183 0.88 17.26 -7.43
N VAL A 184 1.30 16.25 -6.67
CA VAL A 184 1.54 16.29 -5.22
C VAL A 184 2.60 17.33 -4.87
N SER A 185 3.75 17.30 -5.55
CA SER A 185 4.83 18.27 -5.34
C SER A 185 4.38 19.71 -5.62
N ARG A 186 3.72 19.95 -6.75
CA ARG A 186 3.18 21.29 -7.09
C ARG A 186 2.19 21.79 -6.05
N ASP A 187 1.34 20.91 -5.54
CA ASP A 187 0.26 21.28 -4.62
C ASP A 187 0.75 21.34 -3.16
N GLY A 188 1.98 20.89 -2.88
CA GLY A 188 2.64 20.91 -1.56
C GLY A 188 2.00 19.98 -0.53
N ILE A 189 1.30 18.93 -0.96
CA ILE A 189 0.56 18.05 -0.04
C ILE A 189 1.48 16.92 0.43
N VAL A 190 1.83 16.90 1.72
CA VAL A 190 2.55 15.75 2.28
C VAL A 190 1.71 14.49 2.09
N THR A 191 2.32 13.48 1.48
CA THR A 191 1.68 12.24 1.04
C THR A 191 2.47 11.04 1.50
N LEU A 192 1.86 10.17 2.30
CA LEU A 192 2.40 8.86 2.58
C LEU A 192 2.05 7.92 1.42
N ALA A 193 3.08 7.39 0.78
CA ALA A 193 2.91 6.46 -0.33
C ALA A 193 2.50 5.09 0.21
N GLY A 194 1.38 4.55 -0.26
CA GLY A 194 0.93 3.19 0.04
C GLY A 194 1.70 2.10 -0.70
N THR A 195 2.70 2.50 -1.50
CA THR A 195 3.76 1.62 -2.01
C THR A 195 5.00 1.78 -1.14
N LEU A 196 5.76 0.69 -0.96
CA LEU A 196 7.07 0.74 -0.30
C LEU A 196 8.21 0.79 -1.32
N SER A 197 7.94 1.30 -2.52
CA SER A 197 8.97 1.47 -3.54
C SER A 197 10.02 2.48 -3.09
N ALA A 198 11.29 2.08 -3.12
CA ALA A 198 12.37 2.96 -2.68
C ALA A 198 12.56 4.15 -3.63
N SER A 199 12.18 3.98 -4.89
CA SER A 199 12.16 5.02 -5.92
C SER A 199 11.20 6.19 -5.59
N VAL A 200 10.33 6.06 -4.59
CA VAL A 200 9.49 7.16 -4.06
C VAL A 200 10.27 8.09 -3.13
N ILE A 201 11.27 7.58 -2.40
CA ILE A 201 12.03 8.32 -1.40
C ILE A 201 12.63 9.64 -1.94
N PRO A 202 13.20 9.72 -3.17
CA PRO A 202 13.72 10.97 -3.68
C PRO A 202 12.65 12.00 -4.05
N LEU A 203 11.37 11.62 -4.19
CA LEU A 203 10.30 12.51 -4.64
C LEU A 203 9.95 13.58 -3.58
N ASP A 204 9.56 14.76 -4.05
CA ASP A 204 9.16 15.85 -3.17
C ASP A 204 7.77 15.58 -2.57
N HIS A 205 7.61 15.87 -1.28
CA HIS A 205 6.37 15.71 -0.51
C HIS A 205 5.81 14.27 -0.45
N MET A 206 6.53 13.25 -0.92
CA MET A 206 6.15 11.85 -0.82
C MET A 206 7.07 11.10 0.12
N PHE A 207 6.49 10.25 0.95
CA PHE A 207 7.22 9.55 2.01
C PHE A 207 6.81 8.08 2.06
N VAL A 208 7.82 7.21 2.10
CA VAL A 208 7.63 5.79 2.43
C VAL A 208 7.67 5.67 3.96
N PHE A 209 6.73 4.95 4.55
CA PHE A 209 6.56 4.90 6.01
C PHE A 209 6.76 3.50 6.61
N GLN A 210 7.40 2.60 5.87
CA GLN A 210 7.84 1.28 6.33
C GLN A 210 9.09 0.88 5.54
N THR A 211 9.73 -0.24 5.88
CA THR A 211 10.92 -0.71 5.16
C THR A 211 10.63 -0.89 3.66
N PRO A 212 11.43 -0.27 2.77
CA PRO A 212 11.23 -0.38 1.34
C PRO A 212 11.29 -1.82 0.81
N PHE A 213 10.55 -2.09 -0.26
CA PHE A 213 10.49 -3.41 -0.91
C PHE A 213 11.86 -3.99 -1.30
N PRO A 214 12.83 -3.21 -1.82
CA PRO A 214 14.19 -3.73 -2.02
C PRO A 214 14.83 -4.30 -0.77
N LEU A 215 14.66 -3.63 0.37
CA LEU A 215 15.25 -4.05 1.64
C LEU A 215 14.53 -5.28 2.21
N GLU A 216 13.22 -5.40 2.00
CA GLU A 216 12.49 -6.66 2.28
C GLU A 216 13.08 -7.83 1.46
N ALA A 217 13.27 -7.63 0.15
CA ALA A 217 13.84 -8.65 -0.74
C ALA A 217 15.27 -9.04 -0.35
N ILE A 218 16.13 -8.06 -0.06
CA ILE A 218 17.53 -8.27 0.33
C ILE A 218 17.62 -9.01 1.65
N ASN A 219 16.84 -8.62 2.67
CA ASN A 219 16.82 -9.32 3.95
C ASN A 219 16.27 -10.75 3.81
N ALA A 220 15.27 -10.98 2.94
CA ALA A 220 14.82 -12.34 2.64
C ALA A 220 15.93 -13.20 2.03
N MET A 221 16.68 -12.67 1.06
CA MET A 221 17.77 -13.42 0.43
C MET A 221 18.92 -13.69 1.40
N ALA A 222 19.19 -12.78 2.33
CA ALA A 222 20.15 -13.04 3.41
C ALA A 222 19.67 -14.20 4.31
N TRP A 223 18.39 -14.22 4.69
CA TRP A 223 17.82 -15.33 5.45
C TRP A 223 17.85 -16.66 4.66
N VAL A 224 17.53 -16.64 3.36
CA VAL A 224 17.66 -17.82 2.48
C VAL A 224 19.11 -18.30 2.42
N SER A 225 20.07 -17.39 2.28
CA SER A 225 21.49 -17.69 2.26
C SER A 225 21.95 -18.39 3.54
N ASP A 226 21.47 -17.95 4.70
CA ASP A 226 21.81 -18.55 5.99
C ASP A 226 21.14 -19.92 6.22
N GLU A 227 19.85 -20.04 5.92
CA GLU A 227 19.06 -21.26 6.20
C GLU A 227 19.29 -22.38 5.17
N MET A 228 19.47 -22.02 3.89
CA MET A 228 19.58 -22.98 2.79
C MET A 228 21.00 -23.07 2.22
N GLY A 229 21.88 -22.11 2.53
CA GLY A 229 23.18 -21.98 1.89
C GLY A 229 24.08 -23.19 2.06
N GLY A 230 24.15 -23.83 3.24
CA GLY A 230 24.75 -25.16 3.44
C GLY A 230 26.18 -25.44 2.89
N GLY A 231 26.87 -24.46 2.31
CA GLY A 231 28.09 -24.61 1.51
C GLY A 231 27.91 -24.75 -0.03
N GLU A 232 26.69 -24.63 -0.58
CA GLU A 232 26.36 -24.66 -2.01
C GLU A 232 25.59 -23.39 -2.43
N ASN A 233 25.43 -23.16 -3.74
CA ASN A 233 24.63 -22.04 -4.23
C ASN A 233 23.15 -22.42 -4.18
N VAL A 234 22.31 -21.56 -3.61
CA VAL A 234 20.85 -21.71 -3.60
C VAL A 234 20.28 -21.18 -4.91
N LYS A 235 19.48 -21.99 -5.60
CA LYS A 235 18.87 -21.60 -6.88
C LYS A 235 17.58 -20.81 -6.65
N VAL A 236 17.60 -19.53 -7.03
CA VAL A 236 16.47 -18.62 -6.90
C VAL A 236 15.87 -18.33 -8.28
N GLY A 237 14.58 -18.58 -8.42
CA GLY A 237 13.78 -18.08 -9.53
C GLY A 237 13.05 -16.80 -9.13
N VAL A 238 12.81 -15.89 -10.08
CA VAL A 238 12.07 -14.65 -9.83
C VAL A 238 10.86 -14.55 -10.76
N ILE A 239 9.67 -14.41 -10.19
CA ILE A 239 8.45 -14.03 -10.93
C ILE A 239 8.05 -12.63 -10.47
N TYR A 240 7.94 -11.70 -11.41
CA TYR A 240 7.73 -10.29 -11.07
C TYR A 240 6.77 -9.58 -12.03
N GLN A 241 6.08 -8.56 -11.52
CA GLN A 241 5.20 -7.72 -12.33
C GLN A 241 5.98 -6.94 -13.39
N GLY A 242 5.50 -6.90 -14.63
CA GLY A 242 6.15 -6.22 -15.76
C GLY A 242 6.02 -4.69 -15.77
N ASP A 243 6.26 -4.06 -14.63
CA ASP A 243 6.30 -2.61 -14.45
C ASP A 243 7.31 -2.20 -13.37
N ALA A 244 7.35 -0.90 -13.04
CA ALA A 244 8.32 -0.35 -12.08
C ALA A 244 8.30 -1.03 -10.71
N TYR A 245 7.17 -1.62 -10.29
CA TYR A 245 7.11 -2.37 -9.03
C TYR A 245 7.92 -3.66 -9.13
N GLY A 246 7.66 -4.50 -10.12
CA GLY A 246 8.39 -5.77 -10.26
C GLY A 246 9.85 -5.61 -10.67
N GLU A 247 10.17 -4.62 -11.51
CA GLU A 247 11.55 -4.34 -11.94
C GLU A 247 12.44 -3.92 -10.76
N GLU A 248 11.91 -3.14 -9.81
CA GLU A 248 12.64 -2.77 -8.59
C GLU A 248 12.89 -4.00 -7.69
N GLY A 249 11.92 -4.89 -7.58
CA GLY A 249 12.07 -6.16 -6.87
C GLY A 249 13.12 -7.08 -7.49
N LEU A 250 13.12 -7.21 -8.82
CA LEU A 250 14.14 -8.00 -9.53
C LEU A 250 15.55 -7.45 -9.27
N ALA A 251 15.74 -6.13 -9.42
CA ALA A 251 17.02 -5.49 -9.18
C ALA A 251 17.53 -5.71 -7.74
N ALA A 252 16.62 -5.73 -6.75
CA ALA A 252 16.98 -6.02 -5.37
C ALA A 252 17.45 -7.47 -5.15
N ILE A 253 16.82 -8.44 -5.82
CA ILE A 253 17.24 -9.85 -5.78
C ILE A 253 18.61 -10.02 -6.46
N GLU A 254 18.84 -9.38 -7.61
CA GLU A 254 20.13 -9.40 -8.30
C GLU A 254 21.24 -8.78 -7.44
N TYR A 255 20.96 -7.65 -6.78
CA TYR A 255 21.88 -7.02 -5.83
C TYR A 255 22.21 -7.96 -4.67
N ALA A 256 21.19 -8.57 -4.05
CA ALA A 256 21.40 -9.51 -2.95
C ALA A 256 22.22 -10.72 -3.39
N ALA A 257 22.01 -11.21 -4.62
CA ALA A 257 22.75 -12.33 -5.17
C ALA A 257 24.24 -12.01 -5.36
N GLU A 258 24.56 -10.83 -5.88
CA GLU A 258 25.95 -10.36 -5.98
C GLU A 258 26.60 -10.21 -4.59
N ALA A 259 25.89 -9.60 -3.64
CA ALA A 259 26.42 -9.31 -2.31
C ALA A 259 26.66 -10.58 -1.46
N LEU A 260 25.75 -11.55 -1.51
CA LEU A 260 25.81 -12.78 -0.71
C LEU A 260 26.72 -13.84 -1.35
N GLY A 261 26.81 -13.88 -2.68
CA GLY A 261 27.73 -14.75 -3.43
C GLY A 261 27.37 -16.24 -3.47
N ASN A 262 26.34 -16.68 -2.74
CA ASN A 262 25.81 -18.04 -2.75
C ASN A 262 24.33 -18.13 -3.16
N ILE A 263 23.76 -17.04 -3.68
CA ILE A 263 22.45 -17.03 -4.32
C ILE A 263 22.66 -17.02 -5.84
N ASP A 264 22.09 -17.99 -6.54
CA ASP A 264 22.17 -18.13 -8.00
C ASP A 264 20.79 -17.86 -8.62
N VAL A 265 20.63 -16.72 -9.29
CA VAL A 265 19.38 -16.39 -9.99
C VAL A 265 19.31 -17.21 -11.27
N VAL A 266 18.56 -18.32 -11.23
CA VAL A 266 18.55 -19.32 -12.30
C VAL A 266 17.55 -19.03 -13.42
N GLU A 267 16.50 -18.26 -13.13
CA GLU A 267 15.48 -17.88 -14.11
C GLU A 267 14.70 -16.64 -13.64
N THR A 268 14.23 -15.84 -14.59
CA THR A 268 13.38 -14.67 -14.33
C THR A 268 12.21 -14.67 -15.30
N ALA A 269 11.00 -14.48 -14.81
CA ALA A 269 9.82 -14.40 -15.65
C ALA A 269 8.93 -13.23 -15.24
N THR A 270 8.44 -12.49 -16.23
CA THR A 270 7.53 -11.37 -16.02
C THR A 270 6.08 -11.73 -16.32
N TYR A 271 5.14 -10.96 -15.77
CA TYR A 271 3.72 -11.05 -16.05
C TYR A 271 3.09 -9.65 -16.10
N SER A 272 1.99 -9.47 -16.83
CA SER A 272 1.20 -8.23 -16.80
C SER A 272 0.22 -8.24 -15.61
N PRO A 273 -0.05 -7.12 -14.92
CA PRO A 273 -1.05 -7.04 -13.83
C PRO A 273 -2.42 -7.66 -14.15
N THR A 274 -2.78 -7.72 -15.43
CA THR A 274 -4.05 -8.28 -15.94
C THR A 274 -4.00 -9.79 -16.23
N ASP A 275 -2.82 -10.42 -16.20
CA ASP A 275 -2.67 -11.83 -16.52
C ASP A 275 -3.35 -12.71 -15.46
N GLU A 276 -3.95 -13.80 -15.94
CA GLU A 276 -4.67 -14.78 -15.11
C GLU A 276 -4.07 -16.19 -15.20
N ASP A 277 -3.14 -16.42 -16.15
CA ASP A 277 -2.46 -17.70 -16.37
C ASP A 277 -0.96 -17.52 -16.19
N PHE A 278 -0.38 -18.29 -15.28
CA PHE A 278 1.04 -18.26 -14.92
C PHE A 278 1.77 -19.56 -15.30
N THR A 279 1.16 -20.39 -16.16
CA THR A 279 1.70 -21.71 -16.56
C THR A 279 3.11 -21.60 -17.11
N ALA A 280 3.38 -20.61 -17.97
CA ALA A 280 4.69 -20.45 -18.59
C ALA A 280 5.77 -20.04 -17.57
N GLN A 281 5.43 -19.10 -16.68
CA GLN A 281 6.31 -18.60 -15.62
C GLN A 281 6.66 -19.75 -14.65
N VAL A 282 5.67 -20.49 -14.17
CA VAL A 282 5.88 -21.62 -13.26
C VAL A 282 6.69 -22.73 -13.92
N THR A 283 6.40 -23.07 -15.18
CA THR A 283 7.15 -24.09 -15.93
C THR A 283 8.62 -23.68 -16.06
N ALA A 284 8.90 -22.39 -16.35
CA ALA A 284 10.26 -21.89 -16.45
C ALA A 284 11.03 -22.03 -15.12
N MET A 285 10.40 -21.69 -13.99
CA MET A 285 11.02 -21.88 -12.66
C MET A 285 11.30 -23.36 -12.37
N GLN A 286 10.37 -24.25 -12.73
CA GLN A 286 10.53 -25.69 -12.54
C GLN A 286 11.65 -26.27 -13.43
N ASP A 287 11.70 -25.89 -14.70
CA ASP A 287 12.71 -26.34 -15.67
C ASP A 287 14.12 -25.85 -15.31
N ALA A 288 14.23 -24.64 -14.74
CA ALA A 288 15.48 -24.10 -14.20
C ALA A 288 15.92 -24.80 -12.89
N GLY A 289 14.99 -25.51 -12.24
CA GLY A 289 15.22 -26.19 -10.97
C GLY A 289 15.39 -25.21 -9.81
N ALA A 290 14.59 -24.15 -9.79
CA ALA A 290 14.55 -23.20 -8.69
C ALA A 290 14.15 -23.91 -7.38
N GLU A 291 14.90 -23.65 -6.32
CA GLU A 291 14.65 -24.15 -4.96
C GLU A 291 13.86 -23.15 -4.13
N VAL A 292 14.07 -21.86 -4.43
CA VAL A 292 13.30 -20.73 -3.92
C VAL A 292 12.72 -19.98 -5.11
N VAL A 293 11.47 -19.53 -5.01
CA VAL A 293 10.87 -18.64 -6.00
C VAL A 293 10.43 -17.36 -5.30
N TRP A 294 11.10 -16.26 -5.63
CA TRP A 294 10.71 -14.92 -5.21
C TRP A 294 9.55 -14.42 -6.08
N LEU A 295 8.49 -13.98 -5.44
CA LEU A 295 7.30 -13.39 -6.02
C LEU A 295 7.29 -11.90 -5.70
N HIS A 296 7.50 -11.06 -6.72
CA HIS A 296 7.30 -9.62 -6.61
C HIS A 296 5.98 -9.25 -7.26
N ASP A 297 4.90 -9.58 -6.57
CA ASP A 297 3.56 -9.61 -7.12
C ASP A 297 2.50 -9.04 -6.15
N THR A 298 1.23 -9.32 -6.41
CA THR A 298 0.11 -8.97 -5.52
C THR A 298 -0.71 -10.22 -5.20
N PRO A 299 -1.64 -10.19 -4.21
CA PRO A 299 -2.23 -11.41 -3.67
C PRO A 299 -2.93 -12.28 -4.71
N ARG A 300 -3.60 -11.64 -5.68
CA ARG A 300 -4.28 -12.35 -6.77
C ARG A 300 -3.29 -13.20 -7.58
N GLN A 301 -2.13 -12.64 -7.91
CA GLN A 301 -1.08 -13.32 -8.66
C GLN A 301 -0.40 -14.41 -7.83
N THR A 302 -0.08 -14.14 -6.56
CA THR A 302 0.43 -15.18 -5.65
C THR A 302 -0.50 -16.39 -5.64
N GLY A 303 -1.81 -16.18 -5.50
CA GLY A 303 -2.80 -17.26 -5.54
C GLY A 303 -2.83 -18.03 -6.85
N GLY A 304 -2.72 -17.33 -7.99
CA GLY A 304 -2.64 -17.95 -9.32
C GLY A 304 -1.36 -18.79 -9.49
N ILE A 305 -0.22 -18.25 -9.11
CA ILE A 305 1.10 -18.88 -9.23
C ILE A 305 1.18 -20.14 -8.36
N LEU A 306 0.82 -20.05 -7.08
CA LEU A 306 0.81 -21.20 -6.16
C LEU A 306 -0.18 -22.28 -6.64
N GLY A 307 -1.35 -21.88 -7.14
CA GLY A 307 -2.34 -22.80 -7.69
C GLY A 307 -1.87 -23.55 -8.94
N ILE A 308 -1.11 -22.90 -9.81
CA ILE A 308 -0.50 -23.53 -11.00
C ILE A 308 0.68 -24.43 -10.61
N ALA A 309 1.55 -23.98 -9.69
CA ALA A 309 2.66 -24.77 -9.18
C ALA A 309 2.18 -26.09 -8.55
N ALA A 310 1.14 -26.03 -7.73
CA ALA A 310 0.49 -27.21 -7.16
C ALA A 310 -0.02 -28.19 -8.23
N GLN A 311 -0.63 -27.70 -9.32
CA GLN A 311 -1.10 -28.54 -10.42
C GLN A 311 0.04 -29.23 -11.17
N GLN A 312 1.21 -28.60 -11.23
CA GLN A 312 2.42 -29.13 -11.87
C GLN A 312 3.28 -29.99 -10.92
N GLY A 313 2.91 -30.09 -9.64
CA GLY A 313 3.71 -30.76 -8.62
C GLY A 313 5.04 -30.07 -8.33
N PHE A 314 5.10 -28.75 -8.54
CA PHE A 314 6.23 -27.90 -8.21
C PHE A 314 5.95 -27.20 -6.88
N ASP A 315 6.83 -27.41 -5.90
CA ASP A 315 6.66 -26.95 -4.51
C ASP A 315 8.00 -26.46 -3.95
N PRO A 316 8.60 -25.40 -4.56
CA PRO A 316 9.76 -24.72 -3.99
C PRO A 316 9.36 -23.94 -2.72
N LEU A 317 10.33 -23.37 -2.04
CA LEU A 317 10.03 -22.31 -1.08
C LEU A 317 9.60 -21.05 -1.83
N PHE A 318 8.32 -20.69 -1.75
CA PHE A 318 7.83 -19.41 -2.28
C PHE A 318 8.05 -18.31 -1.25
N MET A 319 8.51 -17.15 -1.70
CA MET A 319 8.67 -15.97 -0.85
C MET A 319 8.17 -14.72 -1.56
N SER A 320 7.55 -13.77 -0.85
CA SER A 320 7.23 -12.45 -1.40
C SER A 320 7.61 -11.33 -0.44
N ASN A 321 7.63 -10.11 -0.97
CA ASN A 321 7.51 -8.89 -0.16
C ASN A 321 6.09 -8.78 0.41
N SER A 322 5.89 -7.78 1.28
CA SER A 322 4.63 -7.61 2.03
C SER A 322 3.39 -7.52 1.14
N ALA A 323 3.50 -6.89 -0.04
CA ALA A 323 2.39 -6.72 -0.98
C ALA A 323 1.91 -8.01 -1.67
N GLY A 324 2.68 -9.11 -1.64
CA GLY A 324 2.29 -10.39 -2.23
C GLY A 324 1.22 -11.15 -1.44
N PHE A 325 0.95 -10.78 -0.18
CA PHE A 325 0.05 -11.51 0.70
C PHE A 325 -1.15 -10.68 1.18
N ALA A 326 -2.30 -11.35 1.31
CA ALA A 326 -3.44 -10.89 2.08
C ALA A 326 -4.13 -12.09 2.74
N SER A 327 -4.70 -11.91 3.93
CA SER A 327 -5.37 -12.99 4.68
C SER A 327 -6.46 -13.70 3.87
N ALA A 328 -7.07 -13.01 2.91
CA ALA A 328 -8.05 -13.56 1.97
C ALA A 328 -7.51 -14.73 1.11
N LEU A 329 -6.19 -14.92 1.02
CA LEU A 329 -5.59 -16.06 0.32
C LEU A 329 -5.62 -17.37 1.11
N VAL A 330 -5.81 -17.31 2.44
CA VAL A 330 -5.66 -18.48 3.30
C VAL A 330 -6.76 -19.52 3.05
N GLU A 331 -8.02 -19.10 2.95
CA GLU A 331 -9.13 -20.02 2.67
C GLU A 331 -8.98 -20.75 1.30
N PRO A 332 -8.70 -20.06 0.18
CA PRO A 332 -8.58 -20.73 -1.12
C PRO A 332 -7.29 -21.55 -1.30
N LEU A 333 -6.17 -21.16 -0.68
CA LEU A 333 -4.88 -21.84 -0.88
C LEU A 333 -4.60 -22.91 0.19
N GLY A 334 -5.02 -22.68 1.44
CA GLY A 334 -4.86 -23.61 2.55
C GLY A 334 -3.44 -24.19 2.64
N PRO A 335 -3.27 -25.52 2.57
CA PRO A 335 -1.95 -26.16 2.67
C PRO A 335 -0.91 -25.70 1.64
N LEU A 336 -1.30 -25.08 0.52
CA LEU A 336 -0.34 -24.53 -0.45
C LEU A 336 0.52 -23.40 0.13
N LEU A 337 0.09 -22.81 1.25
CA LEU A 337 0.84 -21.76 1.96
C LEU A 337 1.85 -22.31 2.96
N GLU A 338 1.91 -23.63 3.22
CA GLU A 338 2.88 -24.22 4.17
C GLU A 338 4.34 -23.93 3.76
N ASN A 339 4.62 -23.91 2.45
CA ASN A 339 5.92 -23.55 1.86
C ASN A 339 5.95 -22.13 1.28
N TYR A 340 5.08 -21.23 1.76
CA TYR A 340 5.09 -19.83 1.40
C TYR A 340 5.56 -18.98 2.59
N ARG A 341 6.38 -17.96 2.31
CA ARG A 341 6.81 -16.96 3.29
C ARG A 341 6.50 -15.56 2.77
N VAL A 342 6.14 -14.68 3.69
CA VAL A 342 6.00 -13.25 3.39
C VAL A 342 6.96 -12.46 4.27
N VAL A 343 7.64 -11.50 3.65
CA VAL A 343 8.50 -10.55 4.34
C VAL A 343 7.71 -9.29 4.63
N ASN A 344 7.74 -8.80 5.86
CA ASN A 344 7.14 -7.52 6.22
C ASN A 344 8.00 -6.77 7.25
N SER A 345 7.62 -5.53 7.52
CA SER A 345 8.31 -4.62 8.46
C SER A 345 7.39 -4.11 9.58
N ASN A 346 6.32 -4.83 9.89
CA ASN A 346 5.42 -4.53 11.02
C ASN A 346 5.05 -5.79 11.82
N ALA A 347 4.61 -5.56 13.04
CA ALA A 347 4.12 -6.57 13.95
C ALA A 347 2.88 -7.24 13.35
N SER A 348 2.67 -8.50 13.72
CA SER A 348 1.53 -9.26 13.27
C SER A 348 0.34 -8.88 14.14
N TRP A 349 -0.86 -8.84 13.57
CA TRP A 349 -2.07 -8.61 14.37
C TRP A 349 -2.09 -9.54 15.61
N GLY A 350 -2.24 -8.97 16.80
CA GLY A 350 -2.30 -9.72 18.06
C GLY A 350 -0.94 -10.10 18.66
N GLU A 351 0.17 -9.67 18.06
CA GLU A 351 1.50 -9.78 18.67
C GLU A 351 1.60 -8.94 19.96
N GLU A 352 2.34 -9.41 20.96
CA GLU A 352 2.45 -8.68 22.24
C GLU A 352 3.16 -7.33 22.05
N GLY A 353 2.50 -6.23 22.44
CA GLY A 353 3.08 -4.89 22.37
C GLY A 353 2.10 -3.81 22.83
N GLU A 354 2.61 -2.73 23.46
CA GLU A 354 1.77 -1.66 24.01
C GLU A 354 0.90 -0.98 22.94
N GLU A 355 1.49 -0.69 21.78
CA GLU A 355 0.76 -0.08 20.67
C GLU A 355 -0.20 -1.06 19.97
N MET A 356 0.14 -2.35 19.93
CA MET A 356 -0.78 -3.38 19.44
C MET A 356 -2.00 -3.49 20.38
N ASP A 357 -1.79 -3.47 21.69
CA ASP A 357 -2.88 -3.44 22.68
C ASP A 357 -3.76 -2.19 22.51
N ALA A 358 -3.17 -1.02 22.25
CA ALA A 358 -3.89 0.22 21.97
C ALA A 358 -4.73 0.12 20.67
N MET A 359 -4.14 -0.40 19.59
CA MET A 359 -4.83 -0.65 18.33
C MET A 359 -6.01 -1.60 18.53
N LEU A 360 -5.80 -2.73 19.21
CA LEU A 360 -6.86 -3.71 19.45
C LEU A 360 -7.99 -3.15 20.31
N ALA A 361 -7.68 -2.33 21.31
CA ALA A 361 -8.69 -1.64 22.11
C ALA A 361 -9.50 -0.64 21.27
N ALA A 362 -8.85 0.11 20.38
CA ALA A 362 -9.53 1.00 19.45
C ALA A 362 -10.40 0.23 18.45
N VAL A 363 -9.93 -0.90 17.93
CA VAL A 363 -10.73 -1.79 17.09
C VAL A 363 -11.96 -2.29 17.84
N GLU A 364 -11.83 -2.73 19.09
CA GLU A 364 -12.96 -3.21 19.90
C GLU A 364 -14.04 -2.13 20.11
N GLU A 365 -13.64 -0.87 20.30
CA GLU A 365 -14.57 0.24 20.53
C GLU A 365 -15.23 0.73 19.22
N TYR A 366 -14.45 0.94 18.17
CA TYR A 366 -14.89 1.65 16.96
C TYR A 366 -15.28 0.72 15.81
N SER A 367 -14.74 -0.50 15.76
CA SER A 367 -15.02 -1.48 14.70
C SER A 367 -15.03 -2.93 15.24
N PRO A 368 -15.95 -3.28 16.17
CA PRO A 368 -15.95 -4.57 16.88
C PRO A 368 -16.12 -5.80 15.97
N ASP A 369 -16.63 -5.61 14.74
CA ASP A 369 -16.81 -6.67 13.76
C ASP A 369 -15.59 -6.83 12.81
N GLN A 370 -14.54 -6.02 12.99
CA GLN A 370 -13.32 -6.09 12.19
C GLN A 370 -12.59 -7.41 12.46
N ALA A 371 -12.43 -8.20 11.41
CA ALA A 371 -11.60 -9.40 11.47
C ALA A 371 -10.11 -9.03 11.58
N PRO A 372 -9.28 -9.90 12.20
CA PRO A 372 -7.83 -9.74 12.17
C PRO A 372 -7.30 -9.59 10.74
N ASP A 373 -6.57 -8.50 10.49
CA ASP A 373 -5.99 -8.22 9.18
C ASP A 373 -4.69 -7.41 9.35
N ASN A 374 -3.59 -7.91 8.79
CA ASN A 374 -2.29 -7.28 8.95
C ASN A 374 -2.16 -5.97 8.16
N TRP A 375 -2.98 -5.75 7.13
CA TRP A 375 -3.02 -4.46 6.43
C TRP A 375 -3.69 -3.38 7.27
N LEU A 376 -4.55 -3.75 8.22
CA LEU A 376 -5.07 -2.80 9.22
C LEU A 376 -3.93 -2.25 10.08
N VAL A 377 -2.98 -3.09 10.49
CA VAL A 377 -1.78 -2.68 11.23
C VAL A 377 -0.97 -1.65 10.44
N THR A 378 -0.76 -1.88 9.13
CA THR A 378 -0.16 -0.88 8.22
C THR A 378 -0.96 0.44 8.22
N GLY A 379 -2.28 0.35 8.19
CA GLY A 379 -3.18 1.50 8.30
C GLY A 379 -3.00 2.30 9.59
N TRP A 380 -2.95 1.59 10.72
CA TRP A 380 -2.69 2.18 12.04
C TRP A 380 -1.36 2.93 12.07
N ILE A 381 -0.27 2.33 11.56
CA ILE A 381 1.06 2.96 11.44
C ILE A 381 0.99 4.24 10.59
N SER A 382 0.28 4.23 9.45
CA SER A 382 0.11 5.45 8.65
C SER A 382 -0.62 6.57 9.40
N GLY A 383 -1.56 6.20 10.28
CA GLY A 383 -2.21 7.13 11.22
C GLY A 383 -1.23 7.71 12.24
N MET A 384 -0.37 6.88 12.84
CA MET A 384 0.69 7.31 13.78
C MET A 384 1.63 8.34 13.15
N VAL A 385 2.12 8.07 11.94
CA VAL A 385 2.99 8.99 11.20
C VAL A 385 2.25 10.29 10.86
N THR A 386 0.99 10.20 10.43
CA THR A 386 0.16 11.38 10.14
C THR A 386 -0.03 12.24 11.40
N ARG A 387 -0.35 11.63 12.56
CA ARG A 387 -0.46 12.35 13.84
C ARG A 387 0.84 13.07 14.17
N ALA A 388 1.97 12.36 14.14
CA ALA A 388 3.26 12.93 14.51
C ALA A 388 3.62 14.16 13.65
N ALA A 389 3.36 14.09 12.35
CA ALA A 389 3.58 15.21 11.44
C ALA A 389 2.68 16.42 11.76
N LEU A 390 1.38 16.18 11.96
CA LEU A 390 0.40 17.24 12.25
C LEU A 390 0.62 17.87 13.64
N GLU A 391 0.95 17.07 14.65
CA GLU A 391 1.27 17.55 16.00
C GLU A 391 2.51 18.44 15.98
N ARG A 392 3.59 17.99 15.34
CA ARG A 392 4.80 18.80 15.19
C ARG A 392 4.56 20.09 14.41
N ALA A 393 3.74 20.05 13.36
CA ALA A 393 3.33 21.25 12.61
C ALA A 393 2.54 22.23 13.49
N CYS A 394 1.63 21.74 14.34
CA CYS A 394 0.92 22.56 15.33
C CYS A 394 1.89 23.17 16.36
N GLU A 395 2.86 22.40 16.87
CA GLU A 395 3.89 22.91 17.81
C GLU A 395 4.76 24.00 17.17
N MET A 396 5.02 23.90 15.87
CA MET A 396 5.69 24.93 15.07
C MET A 396 4.80 26.16 14.81
N GLY A 397 3.51 26.10 15.14
CA GLY A 397 2.54 27.17 14.94
C GLY A 397 2.02 27.28 13.50
N ASP A 398 2.17 26.24 12.69
CA ASP A 398 1.80 26.26 11.27
C ASP A 398 1.27 24.90 10.78
N LEU A 399 -0.06 24.79 10.69
CA LEU A 399 -0.78 23.68 10.07
C LEU A 399 -1.10 23.93 8.59
N SER A 400 -0.47 24.92 7.95
CA SER A 400 -0.50 25.00 6.49
C SER A 400 0.32 23.85 5.87
N ARG A 401 0.15 23.64 4.56
CA ARG A 401 0.95 22.66 3.81
C ARG A 401 2.46 22.89 3.90
N GLU A 402 2.88 24.15 3.98
CA GLU A 402 4.29 24.52 4.17
C GLU A 402 4.77 24.09 5.55
N GLY A 403 4.01 24.39 6.61
CA GLY A 403 4.31 23.98 7.97
C GLY A 403 4.32 22.46 8.16
N ILE A 404 3.36 21.75 7.59
CA ILE A 404 3.32 20.27 7.59
C ILE A 404 4.53 19.68 6.86
N THR A 405 4.91 20.25 5.71
CA THR A 405 6.12 19.82 4.99
C THR A 405 7.37 20.03 5.85
N ALA A 406 7.51 21.20 6.47
CA ALA A 406 8.63 21.50 7.35
C ALA A 406 8.65 20.60 8.60
N ALA A 407 7.48 20.16 9.08
CA ALA A 407 7.37 19.22 10.19
C ALA A 407 7.87 17.81 9.86
N MET A 408 7.83 17.39 8.59
CA MET A 408 8.38 16.11 8.15
C MET A 408 9.91 16.08 8.16
N GLU A 409 10.58 17.23 8.05
CA GLU A 409 12.06 17.29 8.00
C GLU A 409 12.67 16.84 9.34
N GLY A 410 13.37 15.71 9.34
CA GLY A 410 13.94 15.12 10.55
C GLY A 410 12.87 14.67 11.54
N LEU A 411 11.70 14.24 11.05
CA LEU A 411 10.66 13.65 11.89
C LEU A 411 11.10 12.25 12.32
N GLU A 412 11.18 12.04 13.62
CA GLU A 412 11.33 10.72 14.24
C GLU A 412 9.97 10.30 14.78
N VAL A 413 9.56 9.06 14.50
CA VAL A 413 8.30 8.49 14.96
C VAL A 413 8.61 7.22 15.73
N ASP A 414 8.40 7.26 17.04
CA ASP A 414 8.39 6.08 17.91
C ASP A 414 7.11 5.29 17.61
N LEU A 415 7.29 4.06 17.13
CA LEU A 415 6.18 3.17 16.79
C LEU A 415 5.83 2.20 17.93
N ASN A 416 6.42 2.38 19.12
CA ASN A 416 6.06 1.69 20.34
C ASN A 416 6.02 0.15 20.18
N GLY A 417 6.90 -0.38 19.34
CA GLY A 417 7.05 -1.81 19.08
C GLY A 417 6.05 -2.42 18.08
N ILE A 418 5.13 -1.65 17.47
CA ILE A 418 4.27 -2.16 16.40
C ILE A 418 5.01 -2.30 15.05
N ALA A 419 6.14 -1.61 14.93
CA ALA A 419 7.15 -1.74 13.88
C ALA A 419 8.44 -1.07 14.38
N PRO A 420 9.59 -1.26 13.71
CA PRO A 420 10.80 -0.48 13.98
C PRO A 420 10.54 1.02 13.81
N ASP A 421 11.12 1.84 14.70
CA ASP A 421 10.97 3.30 14.67
C ASP A 421 11.40 3.90 13.33
N ILE A 422 10.72 4.96 12.92
CA ILE A 422 10.92 5.60 11.62
C ILE A 422 11.64 6.94 11.79
N SER A 423 12.57 7.22 10.86
CA SER A 423 13.18 8.54 10.71
C SER A 423 13.04 9.05 9.28
N PHE A 424 12.58 10.30 9.13
CA PHE A 424 12.55 11.02 7.87
C PHE A 424 13.66 12.06 7.83
N GLY A 425 14.90 11.63 7.57
CA GLY A 425 16.07 12.51 7.57
C GLY A 425 16.08 13.56 6.47
N SER A 426 17.14 14.37 6.41
CA SER A 426 17.20 15.55 5.53
C SER A 426 17.81 15.27 4.15
N THR A 427 18.41 14.09 3.94
CA THR A 427 18.94 13.64 2.64
C THR A 427 18.18 12.42 2.12
N PRO A 428 18.20 12.10 0.81
CA PRO A 428 17.50 10.92 0.27
C PRO A 428 17.82 9.60 1.00
N ASP A 429 19.09 9.29 1.27
CA ASP A 429 19.44 8.04 1.98
C ASP A 429 19.02 8.07 3.46
N GLU A 430 19.07 9.25 4.11
CA GLU A 430 18.54 9.43 5.47
C GLU A 430 17.00 9.44 5.51
N ARG A 431 16.32 9.51 4.35
CA ARG A 431 14.86 9.36 4.21
C ARG A 431 14.42 7.91 4.01
N ILE A 432 15.34 6.93 4.01
CA ILE A 432 14.96 5.53 4.15
C ILE A 432 14.39 5.36 5.55
N PRO A 433 13.07 5.06 5.70
CA PRO A 433 12.39 5.10 6.99
C PRO A 433 12.91 4.04 7.97
N GLY A 434 13.37 2.91 7.45
CA GLY A 434 13.95 1.81 8.21
C GLY A 434 14.46 0.71 7.28
N ARG A 435 15.38 -0.13 7.77
CA ARG A 435 15.99 -1.23 6.99
C ARG A 435 15.59 -2.61 7.50
N ALA A 436 14.96 -2.69 8.66
CA ALA A 436 14.67 -3.94 9.31
C ALA A 436 13.37 -4.59 8.80
N ALA A 437 13.46 -5.84 8.36
CA ALA A 437 12.32 -6.63 7.95
C ALA A 437 12.41 -8.03 8.57
N ARG A 438 11.30 -8.77 8.62
CA ARG A 438 11.26 -10.12 9.18
C ARG A 438 10.57 -11.08 8.24
N VAL A 439 10.95 -12.35 8.34
CA VAL A 439 10.34 -13.44 7.56
C VAL A 439 9.21 -14.04 8.37
N ASN A 440 8.07 -14.25 7.72
CA ASN A 440 6.88 -14.81 8.36
C ASN A 440 6.43 -16.06 7.60
N GLU A 441 5.97 -17.06 8.35
CA GLU A 441 5.12 -18.12 7.81
C GLU A 441 3.65 -17.72 7.90
N ILE A 442 2.77 -18.42 7.19
CA ILE A 442 1.33 -18.16 7.28
C ILE A 442 0.70 -19.17 8.21
N ASP A 443 0.12 -18.69 9.31
CA ASP A 443 -0.69 -19.53 10.18
C ASP A 443 -2.08 -19.72 9.57
N LEU A 444 -2.39 -20.96 9.18
CA LEU A 444 -3.66 -21.30 8.53
C LEU A 444 -4.87 -21.21 9.48
N ASP A 445 -4.64 -21.23 10.80
CA ASP A 445 -5.72 -21.12 11.78
C ASP A 445 -6.10 -19.65 12.04
N SER A 446 -5.11 -18.77 12.27
CA SER A 446 -5.36 -17.34 12.46
C SER A 446 -5.49 -16.56 11.15
N THR A 447 -5.06 -17.12 10.03
CA THR A 447 -4.97 -16.51 8.68
C THR A 447 -3.92 -15.40 8.55
N LEU A 448 -3.07 -15.22 9.56
CA LEU A 448 -2.12 -14.12 9.66
C LEU A 448 -0.69 -14.58 9.35
N PRO A 449 0.17 -13.65 8.90
CA PRO A 449 1.60 -13.89 8.94
C PRO A 449 2.05 -14.01 10.41
N VAL A 450 2.89 -15.00 10.72
CA VAL A 450 3.50 -15.20 12.03
C VAL A 450 5.02 -15.16 11.86
N PRO A 451 5.74 -14.31 12.62
CA PRO A 451 7.18 -14.16 12.47
C PRO A 451 7.90 -15.46 12.84
N ILE A 452 8.81 -15.88 11.95
CA ILE A 452 9.78 -16.97 12.22
C ILE A 452 11.19 -16.44 12.47
N THR A 453 11.38 -15.12 12.31
CA THR A 453 12.60 -14.39 12.65
C THR A 453 12.23 -13.15 13.48
N ASP A 454 13.19 -12.65 14.26
CA ASP A 454 13.15 -11.24 14.70
C ASP A 454 13.29 -10.31 13.48
N TYR A 455 13.19 -8.99 13.69
CA TYR A 455 13.56 -8.01 12.67
C TYR A 455 15.05 -8.13 12.33
N LEU A 456 15.34 -8.30 11.04
CA LEU A 456 16.66 -8.51 10.47
C LEU A 456 17.11 -7.26 9.72
N GLU A 457 18.35 -6.85 9.97
CA GLU A 457 19.10 -5.90 9.14
C GLU A 457 20.38 -6.59 8.66
N SER A 458 20.29 -7.24 7.51
CA SER A 458 21.43 -7.94 6.93
C SER A 458 22.54 -6.97 6.51
N GLU A 459 23.79 -7.45 6.45
CA GLU A 459 24.93 -6.63 5.99
C GLU A 459 24.68 -6.04 4.58
N PRO A 460 24.20 -6.80 3.58
CA PRO A 460 23.80 -6.23 2.30
C PRO A 460 22.67 -5.20 2.42
N ALA A 461 21.71 -5.40 3.31
CA ALA A 461 20.64 -4.41 3.53
C ALA A 461 21.16 -3.13 4.19
N LEU A 462 22.24 -3.17 4.97
CA LEU A 462 22.88 -1.96 5.54
C LEU A 462 23.72 -1.22 4.49
N GLU A 463 24.35 -1.95 3.56
CA GLU A 463 25.17 -1.38 2.49
C GLU A 463 24.36 -0.89 1.28
N TRP A 464 23.13 -1.37 1.13
CA TRP A 464 22.25 -0.96 0.04
C TRP A 464 21.97 0.55 0.09
N ALA A 465 22.04 1.20 -1.06
CA ALA A 465 21.76 2.62 -1.22
C ALA A 465 20.70 2.81 -2.30
N LEU A 466 20.03 3.96 -2.29
CA LEU A 466 19.11 4.30 -3.36
C LEU A 466 19.84 4.27 -4.71
N PRO A 467 19.24 3.68 -5.77
CA PRO A 467 19.82 3.73 -7.10
C PRO A 467 20.09 5.19 -7.49
N GLU A 468 21.33 5.50 -7.92
CA GLU A 468 21.64 6.82 -8.48
C GLU A 468 20.77 7.03 -9.73
N GLY A 469 19.89 8.05 -9.69
CA GLY A 469 18.97 8.38 -10.77
C GLY A 469 19.63 8.90 -12.05
#